data_AF-A0A1H0VJN8-F1
#
_entry.id   AF-A0A1H0VJN8-F1
#
_cell.length_a   1.000
_cell.length_b   1.000
_cell.length_c   1.000
_cell.angle_alpha   90.00
_cell.angle_beta   90.00
_cell.angle_gamma   90.00
#
_symmetry.space_group_name_H-M   'P 1'
#
loop_
_entity.id
_entity.type
_entity.pdbx_description
1 polymer ?
#
loop_
_entity_poly.entity_id
_entity_poly.type
_entity_poly.pdbx_seq_one_letter_code
_entity_poly.pdbx_strand_id
1 'polypeptide(L)' 'MSKDNQKSNEIAGRYYQVEDYKSNDELASGLAMTHEQVSDSYMEGEIKSVIDDVNGKDIEVPRVGYEEE' A
#
# COMPACT_ATOMS: atom_id res chain seq x y z
N MET A 1 -27.58 -14.79 -14.31
CA MET A 1 -26.59 -13.75 -13.94
C MET A 1 -25.87 -13.32 -15.21
N SER A 2 -25.63 -12.03 -15.42
CA SER A 2 -24.88 -11.54 -16.59
C SER A 2 -23.40 -11.83 -16.44
N LYS A 3 -22.67 -11.99 -17.56
CA LYS A 3 -21.21 -12.22 -17.56
C LYS A 3 -20.43 -11.16 -16.77
N ASP A 4 -20.90 -9.92 -16.78
CA ASP A 4 -20.27 -8.82 -16.03
C ASP A 4 -20.40 -8.99 -14.52
N ASN A 5 -21.53 -9.53 -14.04
CA ASN A 5 -21.72 -9.84 -12.62
C ASN A 5 -20.81 -10.98 -12.16
N GLN A 6 -20.52 -11.95 -13.05
CA GLN A 6 -19.60 -13.05 -12.73
C GLN A 6 -18.16 -12.54 -12.57
N LYS A 7 -17.68 -11.72 -13.52
CA LYS A 7 -16.35 -11.10 -13.42
C LYS A 7 -16.22 -10.18 -12.22
N SER A 8 -17.25 -9.40 -11.92
CA SER A 8 -17.23 -8.51 -10.75
C SER A 8 -17.15 -9.28 -9.44
N ASN A 9 -17.87 -10.41 -9.32
CA ASN A 9 -17.77 -11.29 -8.15
C ASN A 9 -16.39 -11.95 -8.03
N GLU A 10 -15.77 -12.34 -9.14
CA GLU A 10 -14.41 -12.90 -9.16
C GLU A 10 -13.38 -11.89 -8.64
N ILE A 11 -13.50 -10.61 -9.02
CA ILE A 11 -12.62 -9.53 -8.56
C ILE A 11 -12.86 -9.21 -7.08
N ALA A 12 -14.12 -9.08 -6.66
CA ALA A 12 -14.47 -8.70 -5.29
C ALA A 12 -14.04 -9.75 -4.25
N GLY A 13 -13.94 -11.02 -4.64
CA GLY A 13 -13.50 -12.11 -3.77
C GLY A 13 -12.00 -12.40 -3.82
N ARG A 14 -11.22 -11.66 -4.62
CA ARG A 14 -9.80 -11.93 -4.80
C ARG A 14 -9.00 -11.49 -3.57
N TYR A 15 -8.03 -12.31 -3.19
CA TYR A 15 -7.06 -12.04 -2.15
C TYR A 15 -5.66 -12.40 -2.67
N TYR A 16 -4.65 -11.80 -2.05
CA TYR A 16 -3.25 -12.05 -2.39
C TYR A 16 -2.91 -13.54 -2.38
N GLN A 17 -2.20 -13.98 -3.42
CA GLN A 17 -1.54 -15.28 -3.53
C GLN A 17 -0.04 -15.09 -3.71
N VAL A 18 0.76 -16.04 -3.24
CA VAL A 18 2.23 -15.98 -3.37
C VAL A 18 2.67 -15.93 -4.83
N GLU A 19 1.93 -16.59 -5.72
CA GLU A 19 2.20 -16.60 -7.16
C GLU A 19 1.94 -15.22 -7.81
N ASP A 20 1.16 -14.33 -7.19
CA ASP A 20 0.82 -13.02 -7.74
C ASP A 20 2.07 -12.13 -7.94
N TYR A 21 3.16 -12.37 -7.21
CA TYR A 21 4.47 -11.71 -7.45
C TYR A 21 5.03 -11.92 -8.86
N LYS A 22 4.61 -12.98 -9.55
CA LYS A 22 5.04 -13.30 -10.93
C LYS A 22 3.96 -13.04 -11.97
N SER A 23 2.80 -12.51 -11.54
CA SER A 23 1.66 -12.27 -12.42
C SER A 23 1.88 -11.06 -13.31
N ASN A 24 1.32 -11.11 -14.53
CA ASN A 24 1.24 -9.97 -15.45
C ASN A 24 -0.13 -9.26 -15.38
N ASP A 25 -1.03 -9.73 -14.50
CA ASP A 25 -2.34 -9.12 -14.26
C ASP A 25 -2.23 -7.98 -13.25
N GLU A 26 -2.73 -6.80 -13.59
CA GLU A 26 -2.56 -5.58 -12.82
C GLU A 26 -3.10 -5.68 -11.39
N LEU A 27 -4.29 -6.29 -11.22
CA LEU A 27 -4.88 -6.49 -9.90
C LEU A 27 -4.02 -7.43 -9.04
N ALA A 28 -3.53 -8.51 -9.62
CA ALA A 28 -2.59 -9.43 -8.97
C ALA A 28 -1.32 -8.71 -8.51
N SER A 29 -0.68 -7.97 -9.42
CA SER A 29 0.56 -7.25 -9.13
C SER A 29 0.34 -6.18 -8.05
N GLY A 30 -0.80 -5.49 -8.05
CA GLY A 30 -1.15 -4.53 -7.00
C GLY A 30 -1.34 -5.19 -5.62
N LEU A 31 -2.02 -6.34 -5.56
CA LEU A 31 -2.16 -7.11 -4.32
C LEU A 31 -0.80 -7.59 -3.79
N ALA A 32 0.07 -8.09 -4.67
CA ALA A 32 1.42 -8.51 -4.29
C ALA A 32 2.29 -7.34 -3.81
N MET A 33 2.22 -6.19 -4.48
CA MET A 33 2.96 -4.98 -4.11
C MET A 33 2.54 -4.46 -2.72
N THR A 34 1.25 -4.42 -2.41
CA THR A 34 0.80 -3.99 -1.08
C THR A 34 1.15 -5.00 0.01
N HIS A 35 1.15 -6.31 -0.30
CA HIS A 35 1.62 -7.34 0.61
C HIS A 35 3.13 -7.19 0.93
N GLU A 36 3.94 -6.86 -0.08
CA GLU A 36 5.36 -6.55 0.07
C GLU A 36 5.57 -5.29 0.93
N GLN A 37 4.91 -4.17 0.60
CA GLN A 37 5.02 -2.92 1.38
C GLN A 37 4.69 -3.13 2.88
N VAL A 38 3.67 -3.93 3.18
CA VAL A 38 3.30 -4.27 4.57
C VAL A 38 4.39 -5.13 5.23
N SER A 39 4.92 -6.11 4.51
CA SER A 39 5.98 -7.00 5.01
C SER A 39 7.29 -6.25 5.25
N ASP A 40 7.68 -5.38 4.33
CA ASP A 40 8.86 -4.51 4.43
C ASP A 40 8.71 -3.57 5.62
N SER A 41 7.56 -2.92 5.76
CA SER A 41 7.28 -2.05 6.91
C SER A 41 7.34 -2.80 8.24
N TYR A 42 6.93 -4.07 8.27
CA TYR A 42 7.01 -4.91 9.47
C TYR A 42 8.45 -5.35 9.79
N MET A 43 9.25 -5.68 8.77
CA MET A 43 10.61 -6.21 8.94
C MET A 43 11.66 -5.10 9.11
N GLU A 44 11.59 -4.06 8.28
CA GLU A 44 12.59 -2.98 8.18
C GLU A 44 12.14 -1.71 8.91
N GLY A 45 10.85 -1.57 9.21
CA GLY A 45 10.26 -0.36 9.77
C GLY A 45 9.80 0.64 8.69
N GLU A 46 9.26 1.78 9.13
CA GLU A 46 8.76 2.81 8.21
C GLU A 46 9.81 3.89 7.94
N ILE A 47 9.96 4.31 6.67
CA ILE A 47 10.70 5.53 6.33
C ILE A 47 9.83 6.75 6.68
N LYS A 48 10.20 7.48 7.74
CA LYS A 48 9.50 8.70 8.12
C LYS A 48 9.97 9.90 7.28
N SER A 49 9.03 10.74 6.86
CA SER A 49 9.36 12.06 6.34
C SER A 49 9.84 12.97 7.48
N VAL A 50 11.02 13.55 7.31
CA VAL A 50 11.56 14.60 8.19
C VAL A 50 11.75 15.87 7.39
N ILE A 51 11.52 17.02 8.03
CA ILE A 51 11.89 18.33 7.50
C ILE A 51 13.27 18.65 8.04
N ASP A 52 14.23 18.90 7.14
CA ASP A 52 15.56 19.39 7.50
C ASP A 52 15.46 20.86 7.91
N ASP A 53 15.67 21.17 9.18
CA ASP A 53 15.80 22.55 9.65
C ASP A 53 17.12 23.13 9.12
N VAL A 54 17.15 24.42 8.81
CA VAL A 54 18.38 25.11 8.34
C VAL A 54 19.53 25.05 9.36
N ASN A 55 19.23 24.67 10.61
CA ASN A 55 20.20 24.41 11.67
C ASN A 55 20.65 22.94 11.78
N GLY A 56 20.29 22.09 10.82
CA GLY A 56 20.67 20.67 10.73
C GLY A 56 19.92 19.76 11.70
N LYS A 57 18.68 20.11 12.07
CA LYS A 57 17.84 19.31 12.95
C LYS A 57 16.68 18.72 12.14
N ASP A 58 16.55 17.39 12.18
CA ASP A 58 15.38 16.70 11.65
C ASP A 58 14.14 16.98 12.50
N ILE A 59 13.10 17.54 11.87
CA ILE A 59 11.79 17.74 12.47
C ILE A 59 10.86 16.66 11.92
N GLU A 60 10.40 15.75 12.79
CA GLU A 60 9.40 14.75 12.42
C GLU A 60 8.07 15.44 12.04
N VAL A 61 7.50 15.07 10.89
CA VAL A 61 6.18 15.55 10.50
C VAL A 61 5.11 14.87 11.38
N PRO A 62 4.25 15.63 12.08
CA PRO A 62 3.19 15.06 12.92
C PRO A 62 2.22 14.21 12.10
N ARG A 63 1.87 13.02 12.61
CA ARG A 63 0.85 12.14 12.01
C ARG A 63 -0.57 12.52 12.45
N VAL A 64 -0.93 13.79 12.25
CA VAL A 64 -2.29 14.29 12.54
C VAL A 64 -2.93 14.76 11.25
N GLY A 65 -4.25 14.60 11.14
CA GLY A 65 -5.01 15.17 10.03
C GLY A 65 -4.98 16.71 10.09
N TYR A 66 -5.32 17.36 8.97
CA TYR A 66 -5.60 18.80 8.99
C TYR A 66 -6.81 19.05 9.87
N GLU A 67 -6.65 19.85 10.92
CA GLU A 67 -7.76 20.47 11.63
C GLU A 67 -8.11 21.76 10.87
N GLU A 68 -9.33 21.86 10.33
CA GLU A 68 -9.85 23.13 9.80
C GLU A 68 -10.14 24.05 11.00
N GLU A 69 -9.56 25.27 11.01
CA GLU A 69 -9.87 26.32 12.00
C GLU A 69 -11.28 26.92 11.80
#